data_AF-A0A950CDC5-F1
#
_entry.id   AF-A0A950CDC5-F1
#
_cell.length_a   1.000
_cell.length_b   1.000
_cell.length_c   1.000
_cell.angle_alpha   90.00
_cell.angle_beta   90.00
_cell.angle_gamma   90.00
#
_symmetry.space_group_name_H-M   'P 1'
#
loop_
_entity.id
_entity.type
_entity.pdbx_description
1 polymer ?
#
loop_
_entity_poly.entity_id
_entity_poly.type
_entity_poly.pdbx_seq_one_letter_code
_entity_poly.pdbx_strand_id
1 'polypeptide(L)' 'MHIHECFFHCAKVFIRSQLWHPDSWPARQKISWGKYFASKIGLSQEAAIKLDEMVEHDYKHNL' A
#
# COMPACT_ATOMS: atom_id res chain seq x y z
N MET A 1 -9.81 -8.10 16.59
CA MET A 1 -8.55 -8.02 15.81
C MET A 1 -7.43 -7.89 16.83
N HIS A 2 -6.47 -8.81 16.82
CA HIS A 2 -5.37 -8.83 17.79
C HIS A 2 -4.04 -8.66 17.05
N ILE A 3 -3.25 -7.69 17.48
CA ILE A 3 -1.87 -7.51 17.00
C ILE A 3 -0.98 -8.33 17.94
N HIS A 4 -0.29 -9.32 17.39
CA HIS A 4 0.55 -10.23 18.18
C HIS A 4 1.91 -9.59 18.52
N GLU A 5 2.49 -8.82 17.61
CA GLU A 5 3.81 -8.21 17.77
C GLU A 5 3.90 -6.89 17.02
N CYS A 6 4.67 -5.94 17.56
CA CYS A 6 5.05 -4.69 16.90
C CYS A 6 6.58 -4.58 16.93
N PHE A 7 7.19 -4.47 15.75
CA PHE A 7 8.64 -4.32 15.62
C PHE A 7 9.00 -2.84 15.51
N PHE A 8 9.84 -2.37 16.43
CA PHE A 8 10.45 -1.05 16.33
C PHE A 8 11.78 -1.17 15.59
N HIS A 9 11.86 -0.52 14.44
CA HIS A 9 13.12 -0.40 13.73
C HIS A 9 13.91 0.80 14.28
N CYS A 10 15.15 0.56 14.72
CA CYS A 10 16.04 1.66 15.09
C CYS A 10 16.33 2.54 13.86
N ALA A 11 16.64 3.83 14.09
CA ALA A 11 16.94 4.78 13.02
C ALA A 11 18.06 4.29 12.07
N LYS A 12 18.99 3.45 12.57
CA LYS A 12 20.04 2.83 11.77
C LYS A 12 19.50 1.93 10.65
N VAL A 13 18.31 1.32 10.78
CA VAL A 13 17.74 0.52 9.69
C VAL A 13 17.47 1.39 8.46
N PHE A 14 16.90 2.59 8.65
CA PHE A 14 16.50 3.47 7.56
C PHE A 14 17.71 3.96 6.76
N ILE A 15 18.84 4.17 7.44
CA ILE A 15 20.12 4.52 6.82
C ILE A 15 20.62 3.34 5.98
N ARG A 16 20.71 2.13 6.57
CA ARG A 16 21.23 0.94 5.85
C ARG A 16 20.33 0.50 4.70
N SER A 17 19.02 0.72 4.79
CA SER A 17 18.06 0.40 3.74
C SER A 17 17.91 1.51 2.70
N GLN A 18 18.68 2.60 2.82
CA GLN A 18 18.65 3.75 1.91
C GLN A 18 17.25 4.39 1.77
N LEU A 19 16.36 4.21 2.75
CA LEU A 19 14.99 4.71 2.66
C LEU A 19 14.92 6.24 2.62
N TRP A 20 15.95 6.94 3.11
CA TRP A 20 16.07 8.40 3.01
C TRP A 20 16.59 8.92 1.67
N HIS A 21 16.97 8.05 0.73
CA HIS A 21 17.45 8.42 -0.60
C HIS A 21 16.38 8.03 -1.64
N PRO A 22 15.49 8.96 -2.04
CA PRO A 22 14.41 8.66 -2.98
C PRO A 22 14.91 8.06 -4.30
N ASP A 23 16.09 8.45 -4.75
CA ASP A 23 16.72 7.92 -5.97
C ASP A 23 17.06 6.43 -5.89
N SER A 24 17.17 5.88 -4.68
CA SER A 24 17.40 4.45 -4.46
C SER A 24 16.11 3.62 -4.38
N TRP A 25 14.95 4.28 -4.35
CA TRP A 25 13.67 3.59 -4.22
C TRP A 25 13.38 2.80 -5.50
N PRO A 26 12.78 1.61 -5.37
CA PRO A 26 12.25 0.92 -6.54
C PRO A 26 11.18 1.78 -7.21
N ALA A 27 10.98 1.57 -8.51
CA ALA A 27 9.90 2.20 -9.25
C ALA A 27 8.56 1.98 -8.52
N ARG A 28 7.72 3.03 -8.49
CA ARG A 28 6.41 2.97 -7.83
C ARG A 28 5.63 1.76 -8.33
N GLN A 29 5.31 0.86 -7.41
CA GLN A 29 4.51 -0.32 -7.70
C GLN A 29 3.03 0.03 -7.58
N LYS A 30 2.23 -0.37 -8.58
CA LYS A 30 0.78 -0.25 -8.49
C LYS A 30 0.23 -1.45 -7.73
N ILE A 31 -0.30 -1.21 -6.54
CA ILE A 31 -1.03 -2.20 -5.75
C ILE A 31 -2.51 -2.09 -6.11
N SER A 32 -3.14 -3.22 -6.45
CA SER A 32 -4.59 -3.29 -6.67
C SER A 32 -5.26 -3.63 -5.35
N TRP A 33 -5.74 -2.59 -4.66
CA TRP A 33 -6.52 -2.73 -3.43
C TRP A 33 -7.85 -3.39 -3.70
N GLY A 34 -8.48 -3.08 -4.83
CA GLY A 34 -9.71 -3.72 -5.28
C GLY A 34 -9.59 -5.23 -5.42
N LYS A 35 -8.52 -5.74 -6.06
CA LYS A 35 -8.27 -7.20 -6.14
C LYS A 35 -8.02 -7.81 -4.78
N TYR A 36 -7.24 -7.14 -3.93
CA TYR A 36 -6.98 -7.60 -2.57
C TYR A 36 -8.28 -7.74 -1.78
N PHE A 37 -9.12 -6.70 -1.76
CA PHE A 37 -10.41 -6.73 -1.06
C PHE A 37 -11.37 -7.73 -1.69
N ALA A 38 -11.50 -7.78 -3.02
CA ALA A 38 -12.37 -8.75 -3.68
C ALA A 38 -12.06 -10.19 -3.27
N SER A 39 -10.78 -10.54 -3.15
CA SER A 39 -10.36 -11.87 -2.68
C SER A 39 -10.75 -12.17 -1.22
N LYS A 40 -10.95 -11.14 -0.38
CA LYS A 40 -11.24 -11.27 1.05
C LYS A 40 -12.73 -11.22 1.39
N ILE A 41 -13.49 -10.41 0.65
CA ILE A 41 -14.91 -10.12 0.95
C ILE A 41 -15.88 -10.55 -0.16
N GLY A 42 -15.40 -11.23 -1.20
CA GLY A 42 -16.24 -11.82 -2.23
C GLY A 42 -16.86 -10.79 -3.19
N LEU A 43 -16.15 -9.70 -3.49
CA LEU A 43 -16.62 -8.72 -4.48
C LEU A 43 -16.39 -9.20 -5.91
N SER A 44 -17.22 -8.71 -6.83
CA SER A 44 -17.06 -8.94 -8.26
C SER A 44 -15.82 -8.22 -8.82
N GLN A 45 -15.35 -8.63 -10.00
CA GLN A 45 -14.21 -7.98 -10.66
C GLN A 45 -14.52 -6.52 -11.03
N GLU A 46 -15.76 -6.23 -11.40
CA GLU A 46 -16.21 -4.88 -11.75
C GLU A 46 -16.16 -3.97 -10.51
N ALA A 47 -16.57 -4.49 -9.35
CA ALA A 47 -16.44 -3.78 -8.08
C ALA A 47 -14.97 -3.58 -7.69
N ALA A 48 -14.07 -4.54 -7.95
CA ALA A 48 -12.64 -4.39 -7.72
C ALA A 48 -12.01 -3.26 -8.55
N ILE A 49 -12.38 -3.14 -9.83
CA ILE A 49 -11.88 -2.06 -10.70
C ILE A 49 -12.33 -0.69 -10.18
N LYS A 50 -13.61 -0.54 -9.82
CA LYS A 50 -14.14 0.71 -9.25
C LYS A 50 -13.42 1.10 -7.96
N LEU A 51 -13.12 0.12 -7.10
CA LEU A 51 -12.36 0.37 -5.87
C LEU A 51 -10.95 0.88 -6.16
N ASP A 52 -10.24 0.30 -7.13
CA ASP A 52 -8.91 0.79 -7.53
C ASP A 52 -8.96 2.22 -8.07
N GLU A 53 -10.00 2.57 -8.85
CA GLU A 53 -10.21 3.93 -9.36
C GLU A 53 -10.50 4.93 -8.24
N MET A 54 -11.35 4.55 -7.27
CA MET A 54 -11.66 5.38 -6.11
C MET A 54 -10.43 5.65 -5.25
N VAL A 55 -9.60 4.63 -4.99
CA VAL A 55 -8.36 4.79 -4.22
C VAL A 55 -7.38 5.73 -4.94
N GLU A 56 -7.23 5.58 -6.26
CA GLU A 56 -6.36 6.45 -7.04
C GLU A 56 -6.87 7.90 -7.09
N HIS A 57 -8.20 8.10 -7.14
CA HIS A 57 -8.80 9.43 -7.04
C HIS A 57 -8.53 10.07 -5.67
N ASP A 58 -8.73 9.32 -4.59
CA ASP A 58 -8.47 9.79 -3.22
C ASP A 58 -7.01 10.20 -3.02
N TYR A 59 -6.06 9.39 -3.51
CA TYR A 59 -4.63 9.73 -3.48
C TYR A 59 -4.26 11.04 -4.19
N LYS A 60 -5.06 11.47 -5.17
CA LYS A 60 -4.81 12.70 -5.93
C LYS A 60 -5.51 13.94 -5.36
N HIS A 61 -6.59 13.74 -4.60
CA HIS A 61 -7.53 14.81 -4.29
C HIS A 61 -7.83 14.98 -2.79
N ASN A 62 -7.35 14.09 -1.92
CA ASN A 62 -7.72 14.06 -0.50
C ASN A 62 -6.54 13.70 0.44
N LEU A 63 -5.30 13.90 0.00
CA LEU A 63 -4.07 13.78 0.80
C LEU A 63 -3.39 15.13 1.00
#